data_AF-A0A183AAG4-F1
#
_entry.id   AF-A0A183AAG4-F1
#
_cell.length_a   1.000
_cell.length_b   1.000
_cell.length_c   1.000
_cell.angle_alpha   90.00
_cell.angle_beta   90.00
_cell.angle_gamma   90.00
#
_symmetry.space_group_name_H-M   'P 1'
#
loop_
_entity.id
_entity.type
_entity.pdbx_description
1 polymer ?
#
loop_
_entity_poly.entity_id
_entity_poly.type
_entity_poly.pdbx_seq_one_letter_code
_entity_poly.pdbx_strand_id
1 'polypeptide(L)' 'MHKYIPRFHIVRADHTAKLNQCDFTTLVFDETEFIAVTAYQNERITQLKIDNNPFAKGFRDNGTGRREKK' A
#
# COMPACT_ATOMS: atom_id res chain seq x y z
N MET A 1 7.07 -4.51 -14.64
CA MET A 1 7.62 -3.38 -13.88
C MET A 1 6.97 -2.11 -14.40
N HIS A 2 5.73 -1.85 -13.98
CA HIS A 2 4.96 -0.68 -14.43
C HIS A 2 4.75 0.26 -13.26
N LYS A 3 4.70 1.56 -13.57
CA LYS A 3 4.46 2.61 -12.60
C LYS A 3 2.98 3.00 -12.59
N TYR A 4 2.43 3.22 -11.40
CA TYR A 4 1.02 3.52 -11.18
C TYR A 4 0.87 4.63 -10.14
N ILE A 5 -0.22 5.39 -10.26
CA ILE A 5 -0.65 6.38 -9.27
C ILE A 5 -2.09 6.07 -8.82
N PRO A 6 -2.33 5.89 -7.52
CA PRO A 6 -3.68 5.80 -6.97
C PRO A 6 -4.50 7.05 -7.27
N ARG A 7 -5.82 6.86 -7.47
CA ARG A 7 -6.78 7.94 -7.67
C ARG A 7 -7.93 7.75 -6.69
N PHE A 8 -8.35 8.80 -6.02
CA PHE A 8 -9.52 8.81 -5.16
C PHE A 8 -10.67 9.51 -5.87
N HIS A 9 -11.87 8.96 -5.77
CA HIS A 9 -13.05 9.46 -6.47
C HIS A 9 -14.19 9.69 -5.48
N ILE A 10 -14.72 10.92 -5.47
CA ILE A 10 -15.92 11.28 -4.72
C ILE A 10 -17.06 11.46 -5.71
N VAL A 11 -18.15 10.73 -5.47
CA VAL A 11 -19.34 10.75 -6.31
C VAL A 11 -20.56 10.89 -5.43
N ARG A 12 -21.40 11.89 -5.72
CA ARG A 12 -22.73 11.98 -5.13
C ARG A 12 -23.70 11.19 -6.02
N ALA A 13 -24.20 10.08 -5.51
CA ALA A 13 -25.15 9.23 -6.22
C ALA A 13 -26.21 8.69 -5.26
N ASP A 14 -27.44 8.60 -5.73
CA ASP A 14 -28.54 7.99 -4.96
C ASP A 14 -28.43 6.46 -4.95
N HIS A 15 -27.82 5.87 -5.98
CA HIS A 15 -27.61 4.43 -6.11
C HIS A 15 -26.38 4.10 -6.96
N THR A 16 -25.67 3.02 -6.62
CA THR A 16 -24.42 2.62 -7.28
C THR A 16 -24.60 2.23 -8.75
N ALA A 17 -25.78 1.72 -9.14
CA ALA A 17 -26.07 1.38 -10.53
C ALA A 17 -26.03 2.58 -11.49
N LYS A 18 -26.11 3.82 -10.97
CA LYS A 18 -26.05 5.05 -11.77
C LYS A 18 -24.67 5.70 -11.79
N LEU A 19 -23.65 5.09 -11.20
CA LEU A 19 -22.30 5.68 -11.09
C LEU A 19 -21.75 6.14 -12.44
N ASN A 20 -22.00 5.39 -13.51
CA ASN A 20 -21.53 5.72 -14.86
C ASN A 20 -22.19 6.97 -15.48
N GLN A 21 -23.25 7.51 -14.87
CA GLN A 21 -23.96 8.71 -15.29
C GLN A 21 -23.69 9.91 -14.37
N CYS A 22 -22.93 9.71 -13.30
CA CYS A 22 -22.62 10.75 -12.33
C CYS A 22 -21.27 11.42 -12.64
N ASP A 23 -21.12 12.66 -12.20
CA ASP A 23 -19.84 13.36 -12.25
C ASP A 23 -18.90 12.88 -11.13
N PHE A 24 -17.62 12.78 -11.46
CA PHE A 24 -16.58 12.34 -10.54
C PHE A 24 -15.70 13.52 -10.16
N THR A 25 -15.63 13.82 -8.86
CA THR A 25 -14.51 14.61 -8.34
C THR A 25 -13.34 13.66 -8.12
N THR A 26 -12.29 13.80 -8.93
CA THR A 26 -11.08 12.98 -8.82
C THR A 26 -9.99 13.73 -8.08
N LEU A 27 -9.43 13.12 -7.04
CA LEU A 27 -8.27 13.60 -6.30
C LEU A 27 -7.09 12.67 -6.56
N VAL A 28 -5.93 13.25 -6.80
CA VAL A 28 -4.67 12.56 -7.09
C VAL A 28 -3.62 13.08 -6.12
N PHE A 29 -2.83 12.16 -5.57
CA PHE A 29 -1.75 12.44 -4.64
C PHE A 29 -0.46 11.91 -5.24
N ASP A 30 0.36 12.79 -5.83
CA ASP A 30 1.57 12.41 -6.57
C ASP A 30 2.59 11.68 -5.70
N GLU A 31 2.59 11.94 -4.39
CA GLU A 31 3.41 11.23 -3.40
C GLU A 31 3.03 9.75 -3.21
N THR A 32 1.89 9.32 -3.75
CA THR A 32 1.42 7.92 -3.67
C THR A 32 1.78 7.09 -4.91
N GLU A 33 2.55 7.65 -5.84
CA GLU A 33 3.06 6.92 -7.00
C GLU A 33 3.95 5.72 -6.57
N PHE A 34 3.77 4.56 -7.24
CA PHE A 34 4.56 3.36 -6.96
C PHE A 34 4.81 2.51 -8.20
N ILE A 35 5.76 1.57 -8.10
CA ILE A 35 6.01 0.55 -9.13
C ILE A 35 5.51 -0.80 -8.63
N ALA A 36 4.67 -1.47 -9.41
CA ALA A 36 4.22 -2.82 -9.10
C ALA A 36 5.36 -3.82 -9.33
N VAL A 37 5.61 -4.68 -8.32
CA VAL A 37 6.70 -5.67 -8.31
C VAL A 37 6.19 -7.01 -7.76
N THR A 38 6.82 -8.11 -8.18
CA THR A 38 6.61 -9.45 -7.60
C THR A 38 7.47 -9.68 -6.36
N ALA A 39 8.61 -8.99 -6.26
CA ALA A 39 9.49 -8.95 -5.09
C ALA A 39 10.20 -7.59 -5.00
N TYR A 40 10.47 -7.12 -3.78
CA TYR A 40 11.19 -5.85 -3.58
C TYR A 40 12.59 -5.91 -4.20
N GLN A 41 12.96 -4.84 -4.89
CA GLN A 41 14.30 -4.69 -5.50
C GLN A 41 15.20 -3.73 -4.71
N ASN A 42 14.61 -2.79 -3.97
CA ASN A 42 15.34 -1.81 -3.18
C ASN A 42 15.22 -2.14 -1.68
N GLU A 43 16.34 -2.49 -1.06
CA GLU A 43 16.40 -2.87 0.35
C GLU A 43 15.91 -1.76 1.30
N ARG A 44 16.09 -0.48 0.95
CA ARG A 44 15.59 0.63 1.76
C ARG A 44 14.06 0.64 1.83
N ILE A 45 13.39 0.27 0.74
CA ILE A 45 11.93 0.12 0.74
C ILE A 45 11.53 -1.11 1.56
N THR A 46 12.26 -2.22 1.45
CA THR A 46 12.02 -3.40 2.28
C THR A 46 12.11 -3.06 3.76
N GLN A 47 13.17 -2.38 4.19
CA GLN A 47 13.35 -1.98 5.60
C GLN A 47 12.25 -1.02 6.05
N LEU A 48 11.94 0.01 5.24
CA LEU A 48 10.84 0.94 5.54
C LEU A 48 9.51 0.18 5.73
N LYS A 49 9.23 -0.82 4.90
CA LYS A 49 8.03 -1.66 5.03
C LYS A 49 8.08 -2.54 6.28
N ILE A 50 9.23 -3.12 6.62
CA ILE A 50 9.42 -3.91 7.85
C ILE A 50 9.11 -3.06 9.09
N ASP A 51 9.70 -1.86 9.17
CA ASP A 51 9.59 -0.99 10.34
C ASP A 51 8.17 -0.47 10.57
N ASN A 52 7.45 -0.17 9.48
CA ASN A 52 6.17 0.54 9.55
C ASN A 52 4.95 -0.38 9.45
N ASN A 53 5.04 -1.56 8.82
CA ASN A 53 3.90 -2.48 8.70
C ASN A 53 3.82 -3.42 9.92
N PRO A 54 2.75 -3.39 10.75
CA PRO A 54 2.60 -4.25 11.92
C PRO A 54 2.67 -5.75 11.60
N PHE A 55 2.25 -6.16 10.40
CA PHE A 55 2.29 -7.56 9.95
C PHE A 55 3.72 -8.04 9.63
N ALA A 56 4.68 -7.13 9.49
CA ALA A 56 6.09 -7.44 9.24
C ALA A 56 6.96 -7.37 10.51
N LYS A 57 6.36 -7.24 11.71
CA LYS A 57 7.09 -7.07 12.97
C LYS A 57 8.11 -8.18 13.26
N GLY A 58 7.84 -9.42 12.81
CA GLY A 58 8.76 -10.56 12.98
C GLY A 58 10.13 -10.40 12.30
N PHE A 59 10.28 -9.41 11.42
CA PHE A 59 11.53 -9.11 10.71
C PHE A 59 12.27 -7.88 11.25
N ARG A 60 11.73 -7.18 12.26
CA ARG A 60 12.32 -5.92 12.80
C ARG A 60 13.53 -6.18 13.70
N ASP A 61 13.46 -7.23 14.49
CA ASP A 61 14.52 -7.62 15.40
C ASP A 61 15.32 -8.75 14.77
N ASN A 62 16.62 -8.54 14.52
CA ASN A 62 17.57 -9.55 14.05
C ASN A 62 17.63 -10.78 14.99
N GLY A 63 16.64 -11.68 14.92
CA GLY A 63 16.76 -13.05 15.44
C GLY A 63 16.67 -13.25 16.96
N THR A 64 16.17 -12.32 17.78
CA THR A 64 15.97 -12.56 19.23
C THR A 64 14.60 -13.16 19.55
N GLY A 65 14.05 -13.93 18.60
CA GLY A 65 12.96 -14.89 18.82
C GLY A 65 13.48 -16.33 18.83
N ARG A 66 14.70 -16.58 19.34
CA ARG A 66 15.07 -17.93 19.78
C ARG A 66 14.12 -18.24 20.93
N ARG A 67 13.04 -18.97 20.63
CA ARG A 67 12.24 -19.66 21.65
C ARG A 67 13.22 -20.41 22.55
N GLU A 68 13.53 -19.86 23.71
CA GLU A 68 13.91 -20.69 24.85
C GLU A 68 12.66 -21.50 25.18
N LYS A 69 12.54 -22.66 24.54
CA LYS A 69 11.68 -23.72 25.03
C LYS A 69 12.36 -24.25 26.29
N LYS A 70 11.92 -23.76 27.44
CA LYS A 70 12.09 -24.45 28.72
C LYS A 70 11.06 -25.57 28.82
#